data_AF-A0A926AML7-F1
#
_entry.id   AF-A0A926AML7-F1
#
_cell.length_a   1.000
_cell.length_b   1.000
_cell.length_c   1.000
_cell.angle_alpha   90.00
_cell.angle_beta   90.00
_cell.angle_gamma   90.00
#
_symmetry.space_group_name_H-M   'P 1'
#
loop_
_entity.id
_entity.type
_entity.pdbx_description
1 polymer ?
#
loop_
_entity_poly.entity_id
_entity_poly.type
_entity_poly.pdbx_seq_one_letter_code
_entity_poly.pdbx_strand_id
1 'polypeptide(L)'
;KPMPSKLHSRLPSNLIFHLSAKYREKYDFFSELSLSLDGWDSVPDISIYPRMVIDYSEDIVEMTQPPLCAIEILSPSQILQVLLDKAANYFTNGVKSC
;
A
#
# COMPACT_ATOMS: atom_id res chain seq x y z
N LYS A 1 -8.95 -1.80 -9.53
CA LYS A 1 -8.26 -3.03 -9.06
C LYS A 1 -8.92 -4.27 -9.67
N PRO A 2 -8.19 -5.39 -9.82
CA PRO A 2 -8.78 -6.66 -10.26
C PRO A 2 -9.66 -7.26 -9.18
N MET A 3 -10.54 -8.19 -9.56
CA MET A 3 -11.40 -8.90 -8.61
C MET A 3 -10.55 -9.68 -7.59
N PRO A 4 -10.75 -9.48 -6.27
CA PRO A 4 -9.92 -10.12 -5.25
C PRO A 4 -10.15 -11.64 -5.22
N SER A 5 -9.05 -12.40 -5.17
CA SER A 5 -9.07 -13.85 -5.00
C SER A 5 -8.89 -14.24 -3.52
N LYS A 6 -9.23 -15.50 -3.15
CA LYS A 6 -9.10 -16.00 -1.77
C LYS A 6 -7.69 -15.83 -1.19
N LEU A 7 -6.64 -16.05 -1.99
CA LEU A 7 -5.26 -15.85 -1.53
C LEU A 7 -4.90 -14.38 -1.46
N HIS A 8 -5.35 -13.59 -2.43
CA HIS A 8 -5.11 -12.16 -2.48
C HIS A 8 -5.84 -11.42 -1.34
N SER A 9 -6.93 -11.94 -0.78
CA SER A 9 -7.54 -11.37 0.44
C SER A 9 -6.81 -11.80 1.73
N ARG A 10 -6.28 -13.03 1.77
CA ARG A 10 -5.66 -13.59 2.98
C ARG A 10 -4.23 -13.11 3.21
N LEU A 11 -3.44 -12.99 2.14
CA LEU A 11 -2.02 -12.65 2.23
C LEU A 11 -1.76 -11.25 2.79
N PRO A 12 -2.41 -10.16 2.32
CA PRO A 12 -2.17 -8.82 2.86
C PRO A 12 -2.51 -8.75 4.34
N SER A 13 -3.64 -9.35 4.75
CA SER A 13 -4.07 -9.42 6.14
C SER A 13 -3.02 -10.09 7.05
N ASN A 14 -2.43 -11.20 6.61
CA ASN A 14 -1.39 -11.89 7.37
C ASN A 14 -0.09 -11.06 7.43
N LEU A 15 0.31 -10.44 6.32
CA LEU A 15 1.49 -9.58 6.29
C LEU A 15 1.34 -8.40 7.26
N ILE A 16 0.20 -7.69 7.20
CA ILE A 16 -0.12 -6.60 8.12
C ILE A 16 -0.06 -7.08 9.57
N PHE A 17 -0.65 -8.25 9.88
CA PHE A 17 -0.59 -8.81 11.23
C PHE A 17 0.86 -9.02 11.71
N HIS A 18 1.70 -9.69 10.91
CA HIS A 18 3.08 -9.97 11.30
C HIS A 18 3.95 -8.70 11.38
N LEU A 19 3.76 -7.77 10.44
CA LEU A 19 4.46 -6.48 10.45
C LEU A 19 4.06 -5.65 11.68
N SER A 20 2.76 -5.58 11.98
CA SER A 20 2.23 -4.86 13.15
C SER A 20 2.72 -5.47 14.46
N ALA A 21 2.71 -6.80 14.57
CA ALA A 21 3.21 -7.51 15.75
C ALA A 21 4.66 -7.16 16.09
N LYS A 22 5.48 -6.89 15.07
CA LYS A 22 6.92 -6.62 15.25
C LYS A 22 7.28 -5.13 15.27
N TYR A 23 6.54 -4.29 14.54
CA TYR A 23 7.00 -2.94 14.20
C TYR A 23 5.96 -1.82 14.37
N ARG A 24 4.77 -2.07 14.93
CA ARG A 24 3.72 -1.05 15.11
C ARG A 24 4.14 0.20 15.89
N GLU A 25 5.16 0.10 16.74
CA GLU A 25 5.67 1.26 17.49
C GLU A 25 6.45 2.24 16.60
N LYS A 26 6.83 1.84 15.38
CA LYS A 26 7.65 2.63 14.45
C LYS A 26 6.95 2.99 13.14
N TYR A 27 6.00 2.16 12.72
CA TYR A 27 5.35 2.27 11.42
C TYR A 27 3.87 1.99 11.52
N ASP A 28 3.11 2.60 10.62
CA ASP A 28 1.72 2.26 10.37
C ASP A 28 1.58 1.51 9.05
N PHE A 29 0.62 0.59 9.03
CA PHE A 29 0.36 -0.34 7.93
C PHE A 29 -1.10 -0.19 7.51
N PHE A 30 -1.33 0.44 6.37
CA PHE A 30 -2.67 0.67 5.84
C PHE A 30 -2.98 -0.31 4.73
N SER A 31 -4.13 -0.98 4.81
CA SER A 31 -4.65 -1.82 3.72
C SER A 31 -5.43 -0.94 2.75
N GLU A 32 -5.22 -1.12 1.44
CA GLU A 32 -6.06 -0.48 0.40
C GLU A 32 -6.15 1.07 0.51
N LEU A 33 -5.06 1.74 0.91
CA LEU A 33 -5.05 3.20 1.03
C LEU A 33 -4.95 3.89 -0.34
N SER A 34 -5.84 4.84 -0.62
CA SER A 34 -5.79 5.66 -1.83
C SER A 34 -4.64 6.65 -1.78
N LEU A 35 -3.81 6.66 -2.83
CA LEU A 35 -2.71 7.59 -3.01
C LEU A 35 -2.97 8.43 -4.27
N SER A 36 -2.66 9.73 -4.19
CA SER A 36 -2.57 10.63 -5.34
C SER A 36 -1.19 11.30 -5.32
N LEU A 37 -0.22 10.66 -5.98
CA LEU A 37 1.19 11.07 -5.94
C LEU A 37 1.52 11.79 -7.24
N ASP A 38 1.74 13.11 -7.16
CA ASP A 38 2.07 13.96 -8.32
C ASP A 38 1.14 13.75 -9.53
N GLY A 39 -0.17 13.60 -9.27
CA GLY A 39 -1.20 13.36 -10.29
C GLY A 39 -1.31 11.91 -10.77
N TRP A 40 -0.56 10.98 -10.17
CA TRP A 40 -0.71 9.55 -10.38
C TRP A 40 -1.47 8.89 -9.23
N ASP A 41 -2.65 8.38 -9.56
CA ASP A 41 -3.52 7.72 -8.59
C ASP A 41 -3.22 6.21 -8.50
N SER A 42 -3.12 5.71 -7.27
CA SER A 42 -2.89 4.29 -7.01
C SER A 42 -3.49 3.85 -5.69
N VAL A 43 -3.72 2.54 -5.57
CA VAL A 43 -4.17 1.89 -4.33
C VAL A 43 -3.29 0.65 -4.14
N PRO A 44 -2.20 0.72 -3.36
CA PRO A 44 -1.43 -0.47 -3.00
C PRO A 44 -2.28 -1.46 -2.20
N ASP A 45 -1.88 -2.73 -2.12
CA ASP A 45 -2.53 -3.66 -1.18
C ASP A 45 -2.15 -3.31 0.26
N ILE A 46 -0.89 -2.90 0.48
CA ILE A 46 -0.41 -2.38 1.76
C ILE A 46 0.45 -1.14 1.52
N SER A 47 0.18 -0.07 2.25
CA SER A 47 1.06 1.10 2.36
C SER A 47 1.71 1.16 3.74
N ILE A 48 3.02 1.40 3.78
CA ILE A 48 3.79 1.53 5.02
C ILE A 48 4.27 2.96 5.18
N TYR A 49 3.90 3.59 6.28
CA TYR A 49 4.34 4.94 6.65
C TYR A 49 5.13 4.91 7.96
N PRO A 50 5.95 5.94 8.26
CA PRO A 50 6.37 6.20 9.64
C PRO A 50 5.13 6.28 10.54
N ARG A 51 5.27 5.97 11.82
CA ARG A 51 4.17 6.12 12.78
C ARG A 51 3.56 7.52 12.70
N MET A 52 2.27 7.58 12.37
CA MET A 52 1.49 8.80 12.20
C MET A 52 0.62 9.06 13.43
N VAL A 53 0.30 10.33 13.65
CA VAL A 53 -0.78 10.70 14.56
C VAL A 53 -2.07 10.63 13.75
N ILE A 54 -3.00 9.76 14.17
CA ILE A 54 -4.31 9.61 13.52
C ILE A 54 -5.29 10.53 14.23
N ASP A 55 -5.83 11.50 13.51
CA ASP A 55 -7.02 12.23 13.91
C ASP A 55 -8.25 11.43 13.48
N TYR A 56 -9.08 11.03 14.45
CA TYR A 56 -10.30 10.26 14.17
C TYR A 56 -11.51 11.14 13.86
N SER A 57 -11.35 12.47 13.89
CA SER A 57 -12.40 13.45 13.58
C SER A 57 -12.36 13.95 12.14
N GLU A 58 -11.19 13.88 11.49
CA GLU A 58 -10.98 14.25 10.09
C GLU A 58 -10.37 13.07 9.34
N ASP A 59 -11.01 12.65 8.25
CA ASP A 59 -10.51 11.55 7.42
C ASP A 59 -9.72 12.08 6.21
N ILE A 60 -8.68 11.35 5.83
CA ILE A 60 -7.87 11.63 4.65
C ILE A 60 -8.27 10.63 3.57
N VAL A 61 -9.12 11.09 2.64
CA VAL A 61 -9.65 10.23 1.56
C VAL A 61 -8.55 9.80 0.58
N GLU A 62 -7.56 10.67 0.33
CA GLU A 62 -6.41 10.39 -0.54
C GLU A 62 -5.13 10.96 0.08
N MET A 63 -4.11 10.11 0.17
CA MET A 63 -2.78 10.50 0.64
C MET A 63 -1.94 11.04 -0.51
N THR A 64 -1.44 12.26 -0.35
CA THR A 64 -0.56 12.92 -1.33
C THR A 64 0.92 12.76 -1.02
N GLN A 65 1.25 12.28 0.18
CA GLN A 65 2.63 11.98 0.59
C GLN A 65 2.94 10.51 0.22
N PRO A 66 4.09 10.22 -0.40
CA PRO A 66 4.42 8.84 -0.76
C PRO A 66 4.72 7.99 0.49
N PRO A 67 4.27 6.71 0.52
CA PRO A 67 4.67 5.79 1.58
C PRO A 67 6.17 5.50 1.54
N LEU A 68 6.72 5.01 2.67
CA LEU A 68 8.07 4.46 2.68
C LEU A 68 8.15 3.19 1.82
N CYS A 69 7.10 2.38 1.87
CA CYS A 69 7.00 1.14 1.11
C CYS A 69 5.55 0.91 0.65
N ALA A 70 5.39 0.50 -0.60
CA ALA A 70 4.13 0.00 -1.15
C ALA A 70 4.29 -1.51 -1.41
N ILE A 71 3.31 -2.33 -1.01
CA ILE A 71 3.31 -3.76 -1.31
C ILE A 71 2.13 -4.07 -2.21
N GLU A 72 2.39 -4.78 -3.31
CA GLU A 72 1.39 -5.30 -4.25
C GLU A 72 1.54 -6.82 -4.33
N ILE A 73 0.43 -7.54 -4.23
CA ILE A 73 0.37 -8.98 -4.27
C ILE A 73 -0.20 -9.41 -5.61
N LEU A 74 0.60 -10.11 -6.40
CA LEU A 74 0.12 -10.66 -7.67
C LEU A 74 -1.01 -11.69 -7.43
N SER A 75 -2.18 -11.43 -8.00
CA SER A 75 -3.28 -12.38 -8.06
C SER A 75 -3.34 -13.10 -9.42
N PRO A 76 -4.01 -14.27 -9.51
CA PRO A 76 -4.07 -15.04 -10.76
C PRO A 76 -4.72 -14.32 -11.95
N SER A 77 -5.54 -13.30 -11.69
CA SER A 77 -6.22 -12.51 -12.73
C SER A 77 -5.39 -11.32 -13.21
N GLN A 78 -4.23 -11.08 -12.61
CA GLN A 78 -3.35 -9.97 -12.95
C GLN A 78 -2.22 -10.36 -13.89
N ILE A 79 -1.86 -9.43 -14.75
CA ILE A 79 -0.69 -9.53 -15.62
C ILE A 79 0.51 -8.98 -14.84
N LEU A 80 1.60 -9.76 -14.78
CA LEU A 80 2.83 -9.38 -14.05
C LEU A 80 3.37 -8.01 -14.50
N GLN A 81 3.35 -7.73 -15.81
CA GLN A 81 3.83 -6.46 -16.36
C GLN A 81 3.12 -5.25 -15.73
N VAL A 82 1.82 -5.34 -15.46
CA VAL A 82 1.05 -4.25 -14.81
C VAL A 82 1.57 -3.97 -13.40
N LEU A 83 2.01 -4.99 -12.67
CA LEU A 83 2.64 -4.80 -11.36
C LEU A 83 4.03 -4.17 -11.48
N LEU A 84 4.82 -4.56 -12.49
CA LEU A 84 6.15 -3.99 -12.74
C LEU A 84 6.05 -2.50 -13.12
N ASP A 85 5.10 -2.15 -13.97
CA ASP A 85 4.84 -0.76 -14.37
C ASP A 85 4.40 0.08 -13.17
N LYS A 86 3.54 -0.47 -12.30
CA LYS A 86 3.17 0.16 -11.02
C LYS A 86 4.39 0.36 -10.11
N ALA A 87 5.24 -0.64 -9.96
CA ALA A 87 6.46 -0.55 -9.15
C ALA A 87 7.36 0.59 -9.64
N ALA A 88 7.57 0.70 -10.95
CA ALA A 88 8.31 1.80 -11.55
C ALA A 88 7.68 3.17 -11.26
N ASN A 89 6.35 3.27 -11.33
CA ASN A 89 5.62 4.49 -10.99
C ASN A 89 5.74 4.85 -9.49
N TYR A 90 5.67 3.88 -8.58
CA TYR A 90 5.91 4.13 -7.15
C TYR A 90 7.28 4.75 -6.92
N PHE A 91 8.35 4.17 -7.51
CA PHE A 91 9.70 4.71 -7.37
C PHE A 91 9.84 6.11 -7.99
N THR A 92 9.25 6.33 -9.16
CA THR A 92 9.25 7.65 -9.83
C THR A 92 8.58 8.71 -8.96
N ASN A 93 7.55 8.33 -8.20
CA ASN A 93 6.78 9.20 -7.31
C ASN A 93 7.31 9.23 -5.85
N GLY A 94 8.56 8.82 -5.62
CA GLY A 94 9.25 9.02 -4.34
C GLY A 94 9.02 7.94 -3.28
N VAL A 95 8.34 6.83 -3.62
CA VAL A 95 8.28 5.65 -2.75
C VAL A 95 9.67 5.00 -2.68
N LYS A 96 10.11 4.60 -1.49
CA LYS A 96 11.51 4.16 -1.26
C LYS A 96 11.71 2.66 -1.43
N SER A 97 10.65 1.86 -1.38
CA SER A 97 10.68 0.41 -1.52
C SER A 97 9.35 -0.09 -2.12
N CYS A 98 9.40 -1.13 -2.94
CA CYS A 98 8.23 -1.81 -3.49
C CYS A 98 8.49 -3.32 -3.54
#